data_AF-A0A973CUM0-F1
#
_entry.id   AF-A0A973CUM0-F1
#
_cell.length_a   1.000
_cell.length_b   1.000
_cell.length_c   1.000
_cell.angle_alpha   90.00
_cell.angle_beta   90.00
_cell.angle_gamma   90.00
#
_symmetry.space_group_name_H-M   'P 1'
#
loop_
_entity.id
_entity.type
_entity.pdbx_description
1 polymer ?
#
loop_
_entity_poly.entity_id
_entity_poly.type
_entity_poly.pdbx_seq_one_letter_code
_entity_poly.pdbx_strand_id
1 'polypeptide(L)'
;MSTVTLEAGREHRVTVPSLLSRKQRGEAIRMLTAYDCTFARIFDVAGIDVLLVGDSLGNVVQGLDTTLPVTLDETVYHTRMVARGASRALVVADMPFGSYQVSGEEAVRNAVRCVKEGGAHAVKLEGGTAVAETLARLVRAEIPVMGHVGLTPQAVHRMGGHRVQGRCQESAERVVEDAYAVQEAGAFAVVLEGMPAELARAVTEQLEIPTIGIGAGVHCDGQVLVMHDMLGLSDWTPSFVKPYANLGAVASQAARLFAEEVSERKFPDLEHSYR
;
A
#
# COMPACT_ATOMS: atom_id res chain seq x y z
N MET A 1 -19.68 17.95 17.26
CA MET A 1 -19.06 17.23 18.39
C MET A 1 -19.57 15.80 18.37
N SER A 2 -18.71 14.84 18.01
CA SER A 2 -18.92 13.44 18.34
C SER A 2 -17.56 12.88 18.72
N THR A 3 -17.33 12.82 20.02
CA THR A 3 -16.14 12.27 20.67
C THR A 3 -16.23 10.76 20.61
N VAL A 4 -15.51 10.16 19.66
CA VAL A 4 -15.09 8.76 19.76
C VAL A 4 -13.87 8.74 20.65
N THR A 5 -14.08 8.66 21.95
CA THR A 5 -13.04 8.34 22.92
C THR A 5 -12.95 6.82 23.00
N LEU A 6 -12.04 6.24 22.20
CA LEU A 6 -11.60 4.86 22.39
C LEU A 6 -10.29 4.90 23.17
N GLU A 7 -10.37 4.64 24.48
CA GLU A 7 -9.22 4.20 25.26
C GLU A 7 -8.83 2.79 24.82
N ALA A 8 -7.94 2.70 23.84
CA ALA A 8 -7.16 1.50 23.55
C ALA A 8 -5.72 1.79 23.96
N GLY A 9 -5.12 0.88 24.75
CA GLY A 9 -3.74 1.01 25.25
C GLY A 9 -2.82 1.49 24.13
N ARG A 10 -2.17 2.64 24.35
CA ARG A 10 -1.32 3.30 23.36
C ARG A 10 -0.19 2.35 22.95
N GLU A 11 -0.40 1.59 21.89
CA GLU A 11 0.72 1.17 21.08
C GLU A 11 1.36 2.47 20.59
N HIS A 12 2.59 2.69 21.04
CA HIS A 12 3.48 3.70 20.49
C HIS A 12 3.53 3.51 18.96
N ARG A 13 3.91 4.56 18.22
CA ARG A 13 4.04 4.51 16.74
C ARG A 13 4.52 3.14 16.24
N VAL A 14 3.79 2.54 15.29
CA VAL A 14 4.15 1.28 14.64
C VAL A 14 5.50 1.46 13.96
N THR A 15 6.41 0.55 14.26
CA THR A 15 7.78 0.53 13.75
C THR A 15 8.08 -0.77 13.05
N VAL A 16 9.17 -0.79 12.27
CA VAL A 16 9.69 -2.00 11.64
C VAL A 16 9.89 -3.14 12.66
N PRO A 17 10.58 -2.94 13.81
CA PRO A 17 10.70 -3.99 14.83
C PRO A 17 9.34 -4.48 15.37
N SER A 18 8.35 -3.59 15.56
CA SER A 18 7.04 -4.02 16.06
C SER A 18 6.29 -4.92 15.08
N LEU A 19 6.48 -4.75 13.77
CA LEU A 19 5.88 -5.63 12.76
C LEU A 19 6.51 -7.03 12.81
N LEU A 20 7.83 -7.11 12.98
CA LEU A 20 8.52 -8.39 13.19
C LEU A 20 8.03 -9.09 14.45
N SER A 21 7.89 -8.36 15.56
CA SER A 21 7.36 -8.93 16.80
C SER A 21 5.90 -9.40 16.67
N ARG A 22 5.09 -8.78 15.80
CA ARG A 22 3.72 -9.22 15.52
C ARG A 22 3.69 -10.57 14.81
N LYS A 23 4.53 -10.78 13.78
CA LYS A 23 4.70 -12.11 13.16
C LYS A 23 5.05 -13.16 14.21
N GLN A 24 6.03 -12.89 15.06
CA GLN A 24 6.48 -13.82 16.11
C GLN A 24 5.36 -14.18 17.11
N ARG A 25 4.40 -13.28 17.33
CA ARG A 25 3.22 -13.51 18.18
C ARG A 25 1.99 -14.04 17.43
N GLY A 26 2.06 -14.20 16.11
CA GLY A 26 0.91 -14.56 15.28
C GLY A 26 -0.16 -13.48 15.20
N GLU A 27 0.20 -12.20 15.40
CA GLU A 27 -0.71 -11.07 15.32
C GLU A 27 -0.76 -10.52 13.89
N ALA A 28 -1.97 -10.45 13.31
CA ALA A 28 -2.15 -10.02 11.93
C ALA A 28 -1.78 -8.54 11.71
N ILE A 29 -1.02 -8.27 10.65
CA ILE A 29 -0.65 -6.91 10.23
C ILE A 29 -1.72 -6.36 9.27
N ARG A 30 -2.26 -5.19 9.60
CA ARG A 30 -3.31 -4.52 8.82
C ARG A 30 -2.69 -3.39 8.00
N MET A 31 -2.73 -3.51 6.68
CA MET A 31 -2.18 -2.52 5.77
C MET A 31 -3.26 -2.03 4.80
N LEU A 32 -3.26 -0.73 4.51
CA LEU A 32 -4.08 -0.15 3.45
C LEU A 32 -3.25 0.86 2.67
N THR A 33 -3.59 1.05 1.40
CA THR A 33 -3.07 2.23 0.71
C THR A 33 -3.73 3.49 1.24
N ALA A 34 -3.01 4.61 1.18
CA ALA A 34 -3.53 5.95 1.47
C ALA A 34 -2.82 6.96 0.59
N TYR A 35 -3.53 8.01 0.16
CA TYR A 35 -2.98 9.00 -0.77
C TYR A 35 -3.19 10.45 -0.32
N ASP A 36 -3.91 10.68 0.77
CA ASP A 36 -4.16 12.02 1.31
C ASP A 36 -4.21 12.02 2.84
N CYS A 37 -4.22 13.24 3.40
CA CYS A 37 -4.19 13.46 4.84
C CYS A 37 -5.50 13.02 5.53
N THR A 38 -6.64 13.13 4.85
CA THR A 38 -7.96 12.86 5.43
C THR A 38 -8.12 11.36 5.68
N PHE A 39 -7.90 10.55 4.65
CA PHE A 39 -7.99 9.10 4.79
C PHE A 39 -6.86 8.53 5.64
N ALA A 40 -5.65 9.10 5.58
CA ALA A 40 -4.58 8.72 6.50
C ALA A 40 -5.00 8.87 7.97
N ARG A 41 -5.66 9.98 8.35
CA ARG A 41 -6.17 10.18 9.73
C ARG A 41 -7.26 9.20 10.09
N ILE A 42 -8.21 8.95 9.18
CA ILE A 42 -9.31 8.01 9.40
C ILE A 42 -8.75 6.61 9.65
N PHE A 43 -7.84 6.15 8.80
CA PHE A 43 -7.22 4.83 8.90
C PHE A 43 -6.30 4.70 10.12
N ASP A 44 -5.57 5.76 10.46
CA ASP A 44 -4.72 5.81 11.65
C ASP A 44 -5.56 5.64 12.93
N VAL A 45 -6.67 6.38 13.06
CA VAL A 45 -7.60 6.24 14.21
C VAL A 45 -8.30 4.88 14.21
N ALA A 46 -8.61 4.32 13.04
CA ALA A 46 -9.23 3.00 12.91
C ALA A 46 -8.27 1.83 13.24
N GLY A 47 -7.00 2.10 13.52
CA GLY A 47 -6.05 1.08 13.95
C GLY A 47 -5.29 0.41 12.80
N ILE A 48 -5.28 0.97 11.58
CA ILE A 48 -4.47 0.45 10.47
C ILE A 48 -2.97 0.64 10.76
N ASP A 49 -2.20 -0.44 10.68
CA ASP A 49 -0.81 -0.48 11.17
C ASP A 49 0.16 0.14 10.19
N VAL A 50 -0.07 -0.07 8.89
CA VAL A 50 0.79 0.38 7.80
C VAL A 50 -0.05 1.12 6.76
N LEU A 51 0.38 2.33 6.42
CA LEU A 51 -0.20 3.12 5.32
C LEU A 51 0.77 3.15 4.15
N LEU A 52 0.34 2.60 3.02
CA LEU A 52 1.12 2.57 1.79
C LEU A 52 0.73 3.70 0.85
N VAL A 53 1.67 4.58 0.55
CA VAL A 53 1.56 5.47 -0.60
C VAL A 53 2.05 4.70 -1.82
N GLY A 54 1.14 3.92 -2.40
CA GLY A 54 1.44 3.01 -3.50
C GLY A 54 1.36 3.69 -4.86
N ASP A 55 2.13 3.21 -5.83
CA ASP A 55 2.05 3.68 -7.23
C ASP A 55 0.69 3.35 -7.90
N SER A 56 -0.12 2.49 -7.28
CA SER A 56 -1.57 2.34 -7.53
C SER A 56 -2.33 3.68 -7.60
N LEU A 57 -1.80 4.76 -7.02
CA LEU A 57 -2.29 6.13 -7.23
C LEU A 57 -2.43 6.50 -8.72
N GLY A 58 -1.60 5.95 -9.59
CA GLY A 58 -1.70 6.15 -11.04
C GLY A 58 -3.06 5.74 -11.57
N ASN A 59 -3.57 4.59 -11.13
CA ASN A 59 -4.89 4.14 -11.54
C ASN A 59 -6.01 4.87 -10.79
N VAL A 60 -5.97 4.86 -9.46
CA VAL A 60 -7.14 5.24 -8.65
C VAL A 60 -7.24 6.73 -8.35
N VAL A 61 -6.14 7.49 -8.48
CA VAL A 61 -6.10 8.95 -8.27
C VAL A 61 -5.95 9.68 -9.60
N GLN A 62 -5.04 9.24 -10.47
CA GLN A 62 -4.73 9.93 -11.73
C GLN A 62 -5.58 9.44 -12.92
N GLY A 63 -6.23 8.28 -12.81
CA GLY A 63 -7.03 7.70 -13.90
C GLY A 63 -6.20 7.14 -15.06
N LEU A 64 -4.92 6.81 -14.83
CA LEU A 64 -4.05 6.18 -15.81
C LEU A 64 -4.37 4.69 -15.96
N ASP A 65 -4.05 4.14 -17.13
CA ASP A 65 -4.24 2.71 -17.42
C ASP A 65 -3.26 1.81 -16.66
N THR A 66 -2.07 2.31 -16.33
CA THR A 66 -1.01 1.57 -15.63
C THR A 66 -0.31 2.47 -14.61
N THR A 67 0.46 1.88 -13.68
CA THR A 67 1.25 2.63 -12.69
C THR A 67 2.57 3.17 -13.25
N LEU A 68 2.96 2.77 -14.47
CA LEU A 68 4.25 3.15 -15.08
C LEU A 68 4.50 4.65 -15.21
N PRO A 69 3.49 5.50 -15.52
CA PRO A 69 3.73 6.93 -15.67
C PRO A 69 3.86 7.68 -14.33
N VAL A 70 3.59 7.04 -13.19
CA VAL A 70 3.72 7.68 -11.87
C VAL A 70 5.16 8.09 -11.64
N THR A 71 5.36 9.35 -11.28
CA THR A 71 6.67 9.94 -11.05
C THR A 71 7.06 9.91 -9.57
N LEU A 72 8.36 10.01 -9.30
CA LEU A 72 8.87 10.13 -7.93
C LEU A 72 8.31 11.37 -7.22
N ASP A 73 8.14 12.49 -7.94
CA ASP A 73 7.63 13.73 -7.36
C ASP A 73 6.17 13.58 -6.89
N GLU A 74 5.35 12.83 -7.63
CA GLU A 74 3.97 12.51 -7.26
C GLU A 74 3.93 11.59 -6.04
N THR A 75 4.76 10.53 -6.01
CA THR A 75 4.91 9.69 -4.82
C THR A 75 5.30 10.54 -3.61
N VAL A 76 6.31 11.40 -3.72
CA VAL A 76 6.77 12.27 -2.64
C VAL A 76 5.66 13.22 -2.19
N TYR A 77 4.90 13.79 -3.12
CA TYR A 77 3.77 14.68 -2.82
C TYR A 77 2.68 13.97 -2.01
N HIS A 78 2.23 12.79 -2.45
CA HIS A 78 1.22 12.01 -1.72
C HIS A 78 1.74 11.51 -0.38
N THR A 79 2.99 11.08 -0.31
CA THR A 79 3.65 10.66 0.94
C THR A 79 3.64 11.79 1.96
N ARG A 80 3.95 13.03 1.54
CA ARG A 80 3.91 14.21 2.41
C ARG A 80 2.52 14.46 3.00
N MET A 81 1.46 14.24 2.23
CA MET A 81 0.09 14.38 2.72
C MET A 81 -0.26 13.30 3.74
N VAL A 82 0.09 12.04 3.44
CA VAL A 82 -0.19 10.89 4.32
C VAL A 82 0.59 10.98 5.63
N ALA A 83 1.88 11.35 5.58
CA ALA A 83 2.72 11.51 6.76
C ALA A 83 2.17 12.55 7.76
N ARG A 84 1.49 13.60 7.27
CA ARG A 84 0.81 14.60 8.12
C ARG A 84 -0.47 14.07 8.78
N GLY A 85 -1.05 13.01 8.23
CA GLY A 85 -2.26 12.36 8.76
C GLY A 85 -1.98 11.17 9.68
N ALA A 86 -0.82 10.55 9.56
CA ALA A 86 -0.43 9.37 10.32
C ALA A 86 0.25 9.73 11.65
N SER A 87 -0.41 9.46 12.78
CA SER A 87 0.19 9.66 14.11
C SER A 87 0.88 8.41 14.64
N ARG A 88 0.32 7.23 14.36
CA ARG A 88 0.80 5.94 14.86
C ARG A 88 1.19 4.97 13.74
N ALA A 89 0.51 4.94 12.60
CA ALA A 89 0.80 4.00 11.51
C ALA A 89 2.21 4.20 10.92
N LEU A 90 2.82 3.10 10.46
CA LEU A 90 4.05 3.12 9.67
C LEU A 90 3.71 3.56 8.24
N VAL A 91 4.26 4.69 7.79
CA VAL A 91 4.09 5.16 6.40
C VAL A 91 5.17 4.57 5.51
N VAL A 92 4.75 3.84 4.47
CA VAL A 92 5.62 3.25 3.44
C VAL A 92 5.34 3.97 2.13
N ALA A 93 6.38 4.38 1.41
CA ALA A 93 6.25 4.97 0.08
C ALA A 93 6.75 4.00 -1.00
N ASP A 94 5.96 3.78 -2.05
CA ASP A 94 6.43 3.03 -3.21
C ASP A 94 7.48 3.81 -3.98
N MET A 95 8.58 3.16 -4.35
CA MET A 95 9.46 3.69 -5.37
C MET A 95 8.84 3.38 -6.74
N PRO A 96 8.42 4.39 -7.53
CA PRO A 96 7.76 4.15 -8.80
C PRO A 96 8.72 3.59 -9.86
N PHE A 97 8.16 3.06 -10.95
CA PHE A 97 8.93 2.50 -12.05
C PHE A 97 10.01 3.49 -12.56
N GLY A 98 11.21 2.97 -12.81
CA GLY A 98 12.37 3.75 -13.25
C GLY A 98 13.14 4.43 -12.12
N SER A 99 12.57 4.56 -10.91
CA SER A 99 13.23 5.29 -9.82
C SER A 99 14.31 4.49 -9.06
N TYR A 100 14.36 3.17 -9.24
CA TYR A 100 15.33 2.30 -8.54
C TYR A 100 16.01 1.26 -9.42
N GLN A 101 15.52 1.07 -10.65
CA GLN A 101 16.03 0.10 -11.61
C GLN A 101 17.27 0.60 -12.37
N VAL A 102 17.48 1.93 -12.45
CA VAL A 102 18.57 2.54 -13.24
C VAL A 102 19.94 2.27 -12.62
N SER A 103 20.11 2.57 -11.33
CA SER A 103 21.33 2.28 -10.59
C SER A 103 21.07 2.29 -9.08
N GLY A 104 21.92 1.59 -8.31
CA GLY A 104 21.82 1.60 -6.86
C GLY A 104 22.06 2.98 -6.22
N GLU A 105 22.87 3.85 -6.84
CA GLU A 105 23.09 5.20 -6.31
C GLU A 105 21.85 6.09 -6.50
N GLU A 106 21.23 6.01 -7.68
CA GLU A 106 19.98 6.72 -7.96
C GLU A 106 18.84 6.20 -7.09
N ALA A 107 18.74 4.88 -6.89
CA ALA A 107 17.79 4.29 -5.96
C ALA A 107 17.93 4.88 -4.55
N VAL A 108 19.16 4.96 -4.02
CA VAL A 108 19.41 5.56 -2.70
C VAL A 108 19.00 7.03 -2.68
N ARG A 109 19.38 7.83 -3.69
CA ARG A 109 18.98 9.24 -3.76
C ARG A 109 17.45 9.39 -3.78
N ASN A 110 16.75 8.58 -4.57
CA ASN A 110 15.31 8.64 -4.72
C ASN A 110 14.58 8.17 -3.44
N ALA A 111 15.06 7.11 -2.79
CA ALA A 111 14.54 6.67 -1.50
C ALA A 111 14.74 7.74 -0.40
N VAL A 112 15.88 8.42 -0.40
CA VAL A 112 16.14 9.57 0.49
C VAL A 112 15.10 10.68 0.27
N ARG A 113 14.65 10.93 -0.96
CA ARG A 113 13.57 11.91 -1.22
C ARG A 113 12.25 11.46 -0.61
N CYS A 114 11.85 10.20 -0.78
CA CYS A 114 10.66 9.65 -0.13
C CYS A 114 10.66 9.85 1.39
N VAL A 115 11.81 9.64 2.04
CA VAL A 115 11.98 9.84 3.49
C VAL A 115 12.03 11.33 3.86
N LYS A 116 12.97 12.10 3.28
CA LYS A 116 13.24 13.49 3.69
C LYS A 116 12.17 14.48 3.24
N GLU A 117 11.69 14.36 2.00
CA GLU A 117 10.73 15.30 1.42
C GLU A 117 9.28 14.83 1.59
N GLY A 118 9.08 13.51 1.61
CA GLY A 118 7.78 12.86 1.76
C GLY A 118 7.42 12.52 3.21
N GLY A 119 8.39 12.28 4.10
CA GLY A 119 8.12 11.83 5.46
C GLY A 119 7.77 10.34 5.57
N ALA A 120 8.14 9.53 4.58
CA ALA A 120 8.05 8.07 4.70
C ALA A 120 8.98 7.55 5.80
N HIS A 121 8.57 6.46 6.47
CA HIS A 121 9.44 5.73 7.39
C HIS A 121 10.19 4.58 6.71
N ALA A 122 9.70 4.15 5.56
CA ALA A 122 10.22 3.04 4.77
C ALA A 122 9.84 3.21 3.30
N VAL A 123 10.52 2.47 2.43
CA VAL A 123 10.17 2.40 0.99
C VAL A 123 9.76 0.99 0.57
N LYS A 124 8.96 0.87 -0.49
CA LYS A 124 8.62 -0.42 -1.12
C LYS A 124 9.19 -0.49 -2.54
N LEU A 125 9.79 -1.63 -2.89
CA LEU A 125 10.35 -1.92 -4.21
C LEU A 125 9.76 -3.21 -4.77
N GLU A 126 9.48 -3.22 -6.07
CA GLU A 126 9.04 -4.43 -6.79
C GLU A 126 10.19 -5.18 -7.42
N GLY A 127 10.17 -6.50 -7.28
CA GLY A 127 11.16 -7.42 -7.81
C GLY A 127 11.77 -8.30 -6.73
N GLY A 128 12.28 -9.46 -7.14
CA GLY A 128 13.01 -10.36 -6.26
C GLY A 128 14.52 -10.29 -6.46
N THR A 129 15.10 -11.39 -6.95
CA THR A 129 16.53 -11.54 -7.26
C THR A 129 17.10 -10.36 -8.06
N ALA A 130 16.36 -9.89 -9.06
CA ALA A 130 16.77 -8.80 -9.95
C ALA A 130 17.02 -7.45 -9.25
N VAL A 131 16.43 -7.23 -8.07
CA VAL A 131 16.53 -5.94 -7.33
C VAL A 131 17.19 -6.10 -5.96
N ALA A 132 17.61 -7.32 -5.60
CA ALA A 132 18.21 -7.64 -4.31
C ALA A 132 19.47 -6.81 -4.01
N GLU A 133 20.32 -6.55 -5.01
CA GLU A 133 21.50 -5.70 -4.81
C GLU A 133 21.11 -4.25 -4.50
N THR A 134 20.13 -3.69 -5.22
CA THR A 134 19.61 -2.35 -4.96
C THR A 134 18.97 -2.27 -3.58
N LEU A 135 18.18 -3.28 -3.19
CA LEU A 135 17.56 -3.37 -1.88
C LEU A 135 18.62 -3.36 -0.77
N ALA A 136 19.66 -4.20 -0.89
CA ALA A 136 20.74 -4.25 0.09
C ALA A 136 21.49 -2.91 0.22
N ARG A 137 21.63 -2.16 -0.88
CA ARG A 137 22.22 -0.81 -0.84
C ARG A 137 21.34 0.18 -0.08
N LEU A 138 20.02 0.13 -0.25
CA LEU A 138 19.07 0.95 0.52
C LEU A 138 19.12 0.63 2.02
N VAL A 139 19.14 -0.66 2.36
CA VAL A 139 19.24 -1.12 3.75
C VAL A 139 20.55 -0.65 4.38
N ARG A 140 21.70 -0.76 3.69
CA ARG A 140 22.99 -0.22 4.16
C ARG A 140 23.01 1.31 4.30
N ALA A 141 22.09 2.01 3.64
CA ALA A 141 21.90 3.44 3.79
C ALA A 141 20.93 3.81 4.93
N GLU A 142 20.59 2.85 5.81
CA GLU A 142 19.67 3.00 6.93
C GLU A 142 18.22 3.33 6.51
N ILE A 143 17.83 2.92 5.30
CA ILE A 143 16.46 3.08 4.80
C ILE A 143 15.76 1.71 4.89
N PRO A 144 14.73 1.54 5.72
CA PRO A 144 13.98 0.29 5.77
C PRO A 144 13.25 0.03 4.44
N VAL A 145 13.36 -1.20 3.95
CA VAL A 145 12.75 -1.62 2.68
C VAL A 145 11.74 -2.74 2.88
N MET A 146 10.55 -2.55 2.32
CA MET A 146 9.57 -3.61 2.09
C MET A 146 9.76 -4.12 0.66
N GLY A 147 9.95 -5.42 0.47
CA GLY A 147 9.98 -5.99 -0.88
C GLY A 147 8.58 -6.24 -1.43
N HIS A 148 8.49 -6.52 -2.73
CA HIS A 148 7.26 -6.95 -3.39
C HIS A 148 7.58 -7.98 -4.47
N VAL A 149 7.09 -9.21 -4.30
CA VAL A 149 7.27 -10.33 -5.23
C VAL A 149 5.92 -10.95 -5.63
N GLY A 150 5.94 -11.81 -6.66
CA GLY A 150 4.73 -12.30 -7.30
C GLY A 150 4.34 -11.42 -8.48
N LEU A 151 3.07 -11.04 -8.57
CA LEU A 151 2.60 -10.11 -9.59
C LEU A 151 3.10 -8.71 -9.24
N THR A 152 4.02 -8.17 -10.04
CA THR A 152 4.57 -6.81 -9.88
C THR A 152 4.01 -5.90 -10.97
N PRO A 153 3.04 -5.01 -10.68
CA PRO A 153 2.40 -4.13 -11.66
C PRO A 153 3.37 -3.29 -12.51
N GLN A 154 4.53 -2.90 -11.97
CA GLN A 154 5.55 -2.17 -12.75
C GLN A 154 6.19 -3.01 -13.87
N ALA A 155 5.94 -4.32 -13.88
CA ALA A 155 6.35 -5.23 -14.94
C ALA A 155 5.19 -5.65 -15.86
N VAL A 156 4.06 -4.95 -15.85
CA VAL A 156 2.83 -5.33 -16.57
C VAL A 156 3.05 -5.68 -18.05
N HIS A 157 3.89 -4.93 -18.77
CA HIS A 157 4.18 -5.20 -20.18
C HIS A 157 5.03 -6.45 -20.39
N ARG A 158 6.03 -6.68 -19.52
CA ARG A 158 6.83 -7.92 -19.53
C ARG A 158 5.96 -9.14 -19.19
N MET A 159 5.03 -8.98 -18.25
CA MET A 159 4.14 -10.05 -17.78
C MET A 159 2.94 -10.30 -18.71
N GLY A 160 2.66 -9.39 -19.67
CA GLY A 160 1.50 -9.50 -20.55
C GLY A 160 0.18 -9.33 -19.80
N GLY A 161 0.14 -8.39 -18.84
CA GLY A 161 -1.02 -8.05 -18.01
C GLY A 161 -0.94 -8.57 -16.57
N HIS A 162 -1.99 -8.31 -15.79
CA HIS A 162 -2.14 -8.74 -14.39
C HIS A 162 -2.52 -10.22 -14.31
N ARG A 163 -1.51 -11.09 -14.31
CA ARG A 163 -1.69 -12.54 -14.27
C ARG A 163 -1.27 -13.10 -12.92
N VAL A 164 -1.99 -14.11 -12.45
CA VAL A 164 -1.61 -14.87 -11.25
C VAL A 164 -0.27 -15.59 -11.48
N GLN A 165 0.67 -15.39 -10.57
CA GLN A 165 1.99 -16.03 -10.57
C GLN A 165 1.98 -17.36 -9.80
N GLY A 166 2.97 -18.22 -10.02
CA GLY A 166 3.13 -19.45 -9.24
C GLY A 166 2.17 -20.58 -9.61
N ARG A 167 1.56 -20.56 -10.80
CA ARG A 167 0.63 -21.62 -11.25
C ARG A 167 1.31 -22.91 -11.67
N CYS A 168 2.55 -22.84 -12.12
CA CYS A 168 3.38 -24.01 -12.44
C CYS A 168 4.58 -24.06 -11.50
N GLN A 169 5.16 -25.25 -11.35
CA GLN A 169 6.28 -25.51 -10.44
C GLN A 169 7.44 -24.51 -10.63
N GLU A 170 7.89 -24.30 -11.87
CA GLU A 170 8.98 -23.37 -12.18
C GLU A 170 8.65 -21.91 -11.80
N SER A 171 7.40 -21.48 -11.94
CA SER A 171 6.99 -20.13 -11.51
C SER A 171 6.87 -20.04 -10.00
N ALA A 172 6.44 -21.11 -9.33
CA ALA A 172 6.36 -21.16 -7.87
C ALA A 172 7.75 -21.12 -7.23
N GLU A 173 8.69 -21.92 -7.76
CA GLU A 173 10.10 -21.91 -7.33
C GLU A 173 10.74 -20.54 -7.47
N ARG A 174 10.50 -19.84 -8.58
CA ARG A 174 10.96 -18.45 -8.77
C ARG A 174 10.41 -17.48 -7.73
N VAL A 175 9.12 -17.58 -7.39
CA VAL A 175 8.51 -16.72 -6.36
C VAL A 175 9.17 -16.98 -5.00
N VAL A 176 9.45 -18.24 -4.67
CA VAL A 176 10.15 -18.62 -3.44
C VAL A 176 11.57 -18.04 -3.43
N GLU A 177 12.33 -18.26 -4.51
CA GLU A 177 13.69 -17.72 -4.67
C GLU A 177 13.72 -16.20 -4.55
N ASP A 178 12.80 -15.51 -5.22
CA ASP A 178 12.66 -14.05 -5.17
C ASP A 178 12.34 -13.55 -3.76
N ALA A 179 11.46 -14.24 -3.03
CA ALA A 179 11.10 -13.88 -1.67
C ALA A 179 12.28 -14.05 -0.69
N TYR A 180 13.04 -15.13 -0.84
CA TYR A 180 14.28 -15.36 -0.08
C TYR A 180 15.35 -14.31 -0.41
N ALA A 181 15.57 -14.00 -1.68
CA ALA A 181 16.56 -13.01 -2.11
C ALA A 181 16.27 -11.63 -1.51
N VAL A 182 15.00 -11.25 -1.42
CA VAL A 182 14.55 -10.01 -0.78
C VAL A 182 14.81 -10.01 0.72
N GLN A 183 14.55 -11.14 1.41
CA GLN A 183 14.87 -11.28 2.84
C GLN A 183 16.38 -11.18 3.09
N GLU A 184 17.19 -11.93 2.34
CA GLU A 184 18.67 -11.94 2.47
C GLU A 184 19.29 -10.56 2.17
N ALA A 185 18.65 -9.78 1.29
CA ALA A 185 19.05 -8.40 1.04
C ALA A 185 18.71 -7.43 2.20
N GLY A 186 17.97 -7.88 3.22
CA GLY A 186 17.67 -7.13 4.43
C GLY A 186 16.31 -6.44 4.45
N ALA A 187 15.37 -6.85 3.59
CA ALA A 187 14.01 -6.32 3.65
C ALA A 187 13.37 -6.63 5.01
N PHE A 188 12.58 -5.71 5.56
CA PHE A 188 11.93 -5.93 6.85
C PHE A 188 10.59 -6.65 6.74
N ALA A 189 9.99 -6.68 5.55
CA ALA A 189 8.74 -7.34 5.21
C ALA A 189 8.68 -7.51 3.68
N VAL A 190 7.79 -8.38 3.19
CA VAL A 190 7.60 -8.60 1.76
C VAL A 190 6.10 -8.70 1.42
N VAL A 191 5.69 -7.98 0.38
CA VAL A 191 4.35 -8.13 -0.22
C VAL A 191 4.36 -9.34 -1.15
N LEU A 192 3.34 -10.20 -1.00
CA LEU A 192 3.06 -11.32 -1.88
C LEU A 192 1.78 -11.00 -2.66
N GLU A 193 1.91 -10.71 -3.96
CA GLU A 193 0.77 -10.34 -4.81
C GLU A 193 0.40 -11.42 -5.83
N GLY A 194 -0.90 -11.70 -5.93
CA GLY A 194 -1.49 -12.46 -7.02
C GLY A 194 -0.90 -13.86 -7.21
N MET A 195 -1.04 -14.75 -6.23
CA MET A 195 -0.52 -16.13 -6.27
C MET A 195 -1.43 -17.14 -5.56
N PRO A 196 -1.30 -18.46 -5.80
CA PRO A 196 -2.04 -19.48 -5.06
C PRO A 196 -1.82 -19.38 -3.55
N ALA A 197 -2.89 -19.59 -2.77
CA ALA A 197 -2.84 -19.48 -1.31
C ALA A 197 -1.85 -20.46 -0.65
N GLU A 198 -1.74 -21.69 -1.18
CA GLU A 198 -0.78 -22.67 -0.66
C GLU A 198 0.67 -22.28 -0.94
N LEU A 199 0.95 -21.60 -2.05
CA LEU A 199 2.29 -21.07 -2.32
C LEU A 199 2.63 -19.94 -1.34
N ALA A 200 1.71 -19.00 -1.15
CA ALA A 200 1.91 -17.90 -0.21
C ALA A 200 2.07 -18.41 1.24
N ARG A 201 1.32 -19.45 1.62
CA ARG A 201 1.48 -20.15 2.90
C ARG A 201 2.88 -20.73 3.03
N ALA A 202 3.33 -21.50 2.03
CA ALA A 202 4.65 -22.11 2.05
C ALA A 202 5.77 -21.07 2.15
N VAL A 203 5.66 -19.93 1.45
CA VAL A 203 6.60 -18.81 1.57
C VAL A 203 6.54 -18.18 2.98
N THR A 204 5.34 -17.96 3.52
CA THR A 204 5.16 -17.32 4.84
C THR A 204 5.72 -18.15 5.99
N GLU A 205 5.59 -19.47 5.91
CA GLU A 205 6.15 -20.42 6.89
C GLU A 205 7.68 -20.52 6.82
N GLN A 206 8.26 -20.17 5.67
CA GLN A 206 9.69 -20.27 5.37
C GLN A 206 10.48 -18.99 5.67
N LEU A 207 9.84 -17.82 5.57
CA LEU A 207 10.46 -16.53 5.82
C LEU A 207 10.42 -16.14 7.30
N GLU A 208 11.50 -15.49 7.76
CA GLU A 208 11.61 -14.89 9.08
C GLU A 208 10.93 -13.51 9.15
N ILE A 209 10.86 -12.80 8.02
CA ILE A 209 10.23 -11.48 7.92
C ILE A 209 8.72 -11.60 7.66
N PRO A 210 7.90 -10.60 8.06
CA PRO A 210 6.47 -10.58 7.76
C PRO A 210 6.15 -10.60 6.27
N THR A 211 5.19 -11.45 5.89
CA THR A 211 4.56 -11.45 4.57
C THR A 211 3.24 -10.68 4.60
N ILE A 212 3.00 -9.83 3.60
CA ILE A 212 1.76 -9.07 3.44
C ILE A 212 1.07 -9.52 2.15
N GLY A 213 -0.08 -10.17 2.28
CA GLY A 213 -0.82 -10.71 1.15
C GLY A 213 -1.71 -9.69 0.45
N ILE A 214 -1.79 -9.78 -0.87
CA ILE A 214 -2.86 -9.17 -1.69
C ILE A 214 -3.20 -10.12 -2.84
N GLY A 215 -4.37 -10.76 -2.76
CA GLY A 215 -4.66 -11.88 -3.66
C GLY A 215 -3.73 -13.08 -3.48
N ALA A 216 -3.24 -13.30 -2.25
CA ALA A 216 -2.34 -14.39 -1.87
C ALA A 216 -2.93 -15.31 -0.77
N GLY A 217 -4.23 -15.19 -0.47
CA GLY A 217 -4.90 -15.99 0.56
C GLY A 217 -4.61 -15.52 2.00
N VAL A 218 -5.21 -16.22 2.96
CA VAL A 218 -5.28 -15.79 4.37
C VAL A 218 -4.04 -16.14 5.20
N HIS A 219 -3.10 -16.90 4.65
CA HIS A 219 -1.97 -17.46 5.38
C HIS A 219 -0.77 -16.52 5.51
N CYS A 220 -0.80 -15.33 4.90
CA CYS A 220 0.22 -14.30 5.10
C CYS A 220 0.11 -13.69 6.51
N ASP A 221 1.21 -13.15 7.03
CA ASP A 221 1.23 -12.51 8.36
C ASP A 221 0.40 -11.22 8.42
N GLY A 222 0.11 -10.63 7.27
CA GLY A 222 -0.76 -9.48 7.12
C GLY A 222 -1.44 -9.43 5.76
N GLN A 223 -2.28 -8.41 5.57
CA GLN A 223 -3.00 -8.18 4.32
C GLN A 223 -2.96 -6.70 3.93
N VAL A 224 -2.93 -6.44 2.63
CA VAL A 224 -3.06 -5.10 2.04
C VAL A 224 -4.16 -5.05 0.99
N LEU A 225 -4.88 -3.94 0.95
CA LEU A 225 -5.81 -3.60 -0.13
C LEU A 225 -5.63 -2.15 -0.56
N VAL A 226 -5.96 -1.87 -1.82
CA VAL A 226 -6.12 -0.51 -2.31
C VAL A 226 -7.37 0.09 -1.68
N MET A 227 -7.24 1.27 -1.05
CA MET A 227 -8.35 1.87 -0.29
C MET A 227 -9.60 2.13 -1.15
N HIS A 228 -9.44 2.46 -2.44
CA HIS A 228 -10.58 2.70 -3.33
C HIS A 228 -11.40 1.44 -3.56
N ASP A 229 -10.74 0.29 -3.77
CA ASP A 229 -11.45 -0.98 -3.95
C ASP A 229 -12.09 -1.44 -2.64
N MET A 230 -11.37 -1.31 -1.52
CA MET A 230 -11.87 -1.64 -0.18
C MET A 230 -13.11 -0.80 0.19
N LEU A 231 -13.13 0.49 -0.16
CA LEU A 231 -14.24 1.41 0.12
C LEU A 231 -15.38 1.35 -0.93
N GLY A 232 -15.22 0.58 -2.01
CA GLY A 232 -16.18 0.51 -3.10
C GLY A 232 -16.32 1.84 -3.86
N LEU A 233 -15.18 2.46 -4.19
CA LEU A 233 -15.09 3.66 -5.02
C LEU A 233 -14.74 3.35 -6.48
N SER A 234 -14.11 2.21 -6.75
CA SER A 234 -13.72 1.79 -8.09
C SER A 234 -14.91 1.19 -8.86
N ASP A 235 -15.01 1.49 -10.17
CA ASP A 235 -16.07 0.94 -11.05
C ASP A 235 -15.94 -0.58 -11.26
N TRP A 236 -14.71 -1.07 -11.26
CA TRP A 236 -14.37 -2.49 -11.34
C TRP A 236 -13.50 -2.87 -10.15
N THR A 237 -13.65 -4.10 -9.68
CA THR A 237 -12.94 -4.60 -8.49
C THR A 237 -12.33 -5.98 -8.81
N PRO A 238 -11.03 -6.20 -8.52
CA PRO A 238 -10.40 -7.51 -8.71
C PRO A 238 -11.10 -8.60 -7.89
N SER A 239 -11.08 -9.84 -8.38
CA SER A 239 -11.80 -10.96 -7.74
C SER A 239 -11.32 -11.31 -6.32
N PHE A 240 -10.10 -10.92 -5.94
CA PHE A 240 -9.57 -11.12 -4.60
C PHE A 240 -9.99 -10.03 -3.61
N VAL A 241 -10.61 -8.95 -4.07
CA VAL A 241 -11.00 -7.83 -3.21
C VAL A 241 -12.41 -8.02 -2.69
N LYS A 242 -12.59 -7.76 -1.40
CA LYS A 242 -13.88 -7.61 -0.75
C LYS A 242 -14.12 -6.11 -0.48
N PRO A 243 -15.13 -5.48 -1.09
CA PRO A 243 -15.59 -4.16 -0.67
C PRO A 243 -16.19 -4.24 0.75
N TYR A 244 -15.80 -3.31 1.61
CA TYR A 244 -16.33 -3.14 2.97
C TYR A 244 -17.34 -1.98 3.05
N ALA A 245 -17.43 -1.16 2.01
CA ALA A 245 -18.44 -0.12 1.81
C ALA A 245 -18.78 0.03 0.33
N ASN A 246 -19.78 0.84 0.01
CA ASN A 246 -20.07 1.30 -1.35
C ASN A 246 -20.11 2.83 -1.35
N LEU A 247 -18.95 3.44 -1.11
CA LEU A 247 -18.86 4.90 -1.02
C LEU A 247 -19.13 5.58 -2.37
N GLY A 248 -18.88 4.91 -3.50
CA GLY A 248 -19.21 5.44 -4.83
C GLY A 248 -20.70 5.70 -4.98
N ALA A 249 -21.55 4.74 -4.59
CA ALA A 249 -23.01 4.91 -4.63
C ALA A 249 -23.48 6.00 -3.66
N VAL A 250 -22.94 6.03 -2.43
CA VAL A 250 -23.30 7.04 -1.42
C VAL A 250 -22.94 8.45 -1.89
N ALA A 251 -21.73 8.63 -2.42
CA ALA A 251 -21.28 9.92 -2.95
C ALA A 251 -22.12 10.36 -4.17
N SER A 252 -22.43 9.43 -5.08
CA SER A 252 -23.29 9.70 -6.24
C SER A 252 -24.70 10.14 -5.81
N GLN A 253 -25.29 9.48 -4.82
CA GLN A 253 -26.60 9.85 -4.29
C GLN A 253 -26.58 11.24 -3.64
N ALA A 254 -25.58 11.52 -2.80
CA ALA A 254 -25.43 12.82 -2.15
C ALA A 254 -25.26 13.96 -3.17
N ALA A 255 -24.46 13.74 -4.23
CA ALA A 255 -24.27 14.73 -5.29
C ALA A 255 -25.56 14.98 -6.09
N ARG A 256 -26.35 13.94 -6.37
CA ARG A 256 -27.65 14.08 -7.05
C ARG A 256 -28.64 14.86 -6.20
N LEU A 257 -28.74 14.55 -4.91
CA LEU A 257 -29.63 15.27 -3.99
C LEU A 257 -29.25 16.76 -3.91
N PHE A 258 -27.96 17.05 -3.75
CA PHE A 258 -27.47 18.44 -3.77
C PHE A 258 -27.84 19.16 -5.09
N ALA A 259 -27.64 18.51 -6.24
CA ALA A 259 -27.99 19.08 -7.53
C ALA A 259 -29.50 19.34 -7.69
N GLU A 260 -30.34 18.44 -7.17
CA GLU A 260 -31.80 18.59 -7.14
C GLU A 260 -32.21 19.78 -6.26
N GLU A 261 -31.71 19.84 -5.02
CA GLU A 261 -32.05 20.91 -4.07
C GLU A 261 -31.59 22.30 -4.55
N VAL A 262 -30.43 22.39 -5.22
CA VAL A 262 -29.97 23.64 -5.85
C VAL A 262 -30.88 24.02 -7.03
N SER A 263 -31.25 23.05 -7.87
CA SER A 263 -32.11 23.29 -9.04
C SER A 263 -33.51 23.77 -8.64
N GLU A 264 -34.02 23.24 -7.53
CA GLU A 264 -35.32 23.62 -6.95
C GLU A 264 -35.25 24.82 -6.01
N ARG A 265 -34.04 25.39 -5.79
CA ARG A 265 -33.79 26.47 -4.82
C ARG A 265 -34.23 26.14 -3.40
N LYS A 266 -34.15 24.87 -3.01
CA LYS A 266 -34.28 24.40 -1.63
C LYS A 266 -32.99 24.62 -0.83
N PHE A 267 -31.83 24.58 -1.50
CA PHE A 267 -30.53 24.88 -0.92
C PHE A 267 -29.89 26.14 -1.58
N PRO A 268 -29.24 27.02 -0.79
CA PRO A 268 -29.27 27.07 0.67
C PRO A 268 -30.63 27.55 1.19
N ASP A 269 -31.02 27.07 2.37
CA ASP A 269 -32.18 27.58 3.10
C ASP A 269 -31.78 28.76 4.02
N LEU A 270 -32.69 29.19 4.90
CA LEU A 270 -32.45 30.27 5.85
C LEU A 270 -31.44 29.92 6.97
N GLU A 271 -31.30 28.64 7.33
CA GLU A 271 -30.33 28.20 8.35
C GLU A 271 -28.90 28.22 7.78
N HIS A 272 -28.78 27.93 6.49
CA HIS A 272 -27.51 27.90 5.77
C HIS A 272 -27.15 29.23 5.07
N SER A 273 -27.83 30.34 5.43
CA SER A 273 -27.62 31.67 4.87
C SER A 273 -27.23 32.70 5.94
N TYR A 274 -26.16 33.47 5.69
CA TYR A 274 -25.78 34.59 6.57
C TYR A 274 -26.80 35.73 6.49
N ARG A 275 -26.98 36.45 7.60
CA ARG A 275 -27.84 37.63 7.72
C ARG A 275 -27.02 38.90 7.77
#